data_AF-A0A1F8YIQ4-F1
#
_entry.id   AF-A0A1F8YIQ4-F1
#
_cell.length_a   1.000
_cell.length_b   1.000
_cell.length_c   1.000
_cell.angle_alpha   90.00
_cell.angle_beta   90.00
_cell.angle_gamma   90.00
#
_symmetry.space_group_name_H-M   'P 1'
#
loop_
_entity.id
_entity.type
_entity.pdbx_description
1 polymer ?
#
loop_
_entity_poly.entity_id
_entity_poly.type
_entity_poly.pdbx_seq_one_letter_code
_entity_poly.pdbx_strand_id
1 'polypeptide(L)'
;MTNGFSRRLVRVLFLLAAILPCFLFPGRTESRPGENPHAHFRKPEFCAQCHLQNGGKPDPDRFLPGADAFCLGCHRVEELGRSHPRNARPGDKHWKMKVPEEYRLDDGGRILCLTCHRGHGEFLSTVRAFPAQKPERSVSAPGGTPKYRTFYLRRSDPEKGFAVLCDGCHSYL
;
A
#
# COMPACT_ATOMS: atom_id res chain seq x y z
N MET A 1 -63.29 -13.12 9.64
CA MET A 1 -61.99 -13.60 10.18
C MET A 1 -60.99 -13.62 9.03
N THR A 2 -60.00 -12.71 8.97
CA THR A 2 -58.74 -12.78 8.17
C THR A 2 -58.12 -11.38 7.97
N ASN A 3 -57.64 -10.70 9.01
CA ASN A 3 -56.91 -9.41 8.81
C ASN A 3 -55.72 -9.16 9.77
N GLY A 4 -55.34 -10.15 10.59
CA GLY A 4 -54.28 -9.98 11.60
C GLY A 4 -52.87 -10.39 11.17
N PHE A 5 -52.74 -11.34 10.24
CA PHE A 5 -51.47 -12.04 9.99
C PHE A 5 -50.50 -11.25 9.07
N SER A 6 -51.04 -10.53 8.08
CA SER A 6 -50.24 -9.79 7.09
C SER A 6 -49.48 -8.59 7.69
N ARG A 7 -50.05 -7.89 8.68
CA ARG A 7 -49.42 -6.71 9.29
C ARG A 7 -48.22 -7.03 10.20
N ARG A 8 -48.14 -8.25 10.74
CA ARG A 8 -47.01 -8.67 11.59
C ARG A 8 -45.79 -9.06 10.74
N LEU A 9 -45.99 -9.72 9.60
CA LEU A 9 -44.90 -10.15 8.71
C LEU A 9 -44.17 -8.97 8.05
N VAL A 10 -44.90 -7.94 7.61
CA VAL A 10 -44.32 -6.73 6.99
C VAL A 10 -43.45 -5.95 7.98
N ARG A 11 -43.82 -5.90 9.26
CA ARG A 11 -43.02 -5.21 10.30
C ARG A 11 -41.72 -5.93 10.63
N VAL A 12 -41.69 -7.27 10.58
CA VAL A 12 -40.46 -8.06 10.82
C VAL A 12 -39.48 -7.92 9.65
N LEU A 13 -39.98 -7.89 8.40
CA LEU A 13 -39.15 -7.66 7.21
C LEU A 13 -38.51 -6.26 7.18
N PHE A 14 -39.23 -5.22 7.60
CA PHE A 14 -38.65 -3.86 7.71
C PHE A 14 -37.59 -3.75 8.81
N LEU A 15 -37.73 -4.48 9.93
CA LEU A 15 -36.72 -4.51 11.00
C LEU A 15 -35.45 -5.25 10.57
N LEU A 16 -35.56 -6.33 9.79
CA LEU A 16 -34.40 -7.05 9.26
C LEU A 16 -33.61 -6.24 8.22
N ALA A 17 -34.30 -5.48 7.36
CA ALA A 17 -33.66 -4.61 6.38
C ALA A 17 -32.90 -3.42 7.00
N ALA A 18 -33.28 -2.97 8.20
CA ALA A 18 -32.62 -1.88 8.91
C ALA A 18 -31.36 -2.31 9.70
N ILE A 19 -31.23 -3.60 10.04
CA ILE A 19 -30.08 -4.13 10.79
C ILE A 19 -28.99 -4.67 9.84
N LEU A 20 -29.36 -5.06 8.62
CA LEU A 20 -28.44 -5.59 7.61
C LEU A 20 -27.35 -4.63 7.08
N PRO A 21 -27.48 -3.28 7.08
CA PRO A 21 -26.44 -2.40 6.51
C PRO A 21 -25.19 -2.29 7.38
N CYS A 22 -25.28 -2.52 8.70
CA CYS A 22 -24.16 -2.28 9.61
C CYS A 22 -23.06 -3.37 9.59
N PHE A 23 -23.36 -4.56 9.06
CA PHE A 23 -22.38 -5.66 9.01
C PHE A 23 -21.65 -5.80 7.68
N LEU A 24 -22.04 -5.05 6.63
CA LEU A 24 -21.46 -5.20 5.29
C LEU A 24 -20.32 -4.23 4.97
N PHE A 25 -20.05 -3.28 5.86
CA PHE A 25 -18.92 -2.36 5.70
C PHE A 25 -18.00 -2.52 6.91
N PRO A 26 -16.99 -3.41 6.84
CA PRO A 26 -15.92 -3.38 7.83
C PRO A 26 -15.37 -1.96 7.85
N GLY A 27 -15.65 -1.24 8.95
CA GLY A 27 -15.20 0.13 9.11
C GLY A 27 -13.70 0.19 8.89
N ARG A 28 -13.26 1.12 8.03
CA ARG A 28 -11.84 1.47 7.90
C ARG A 28 -11.37 1.77 9.33
N THR A 29 -10.55 0.91 9.90
CA THR A 29 -9.89 1.21 11.17
C THR A 29 -8.97 2.38 10.90
N GLU A 30 -9.37 3.58 11.32
CA GLU A 30 -8.48 4.73 11.33
C GLU A 30 -7.29 4.40 12.23
N SER A 31 -6.10 4.33 11.64
CA SER A 31 -4.86 4.16 12.39
C SER A 31 -4.72 5.32 13.38
N ARG A 32 -4.25 5.04 14.60
CA ARG A 32 -4.03 6.14 15.55
C ARG A 32 -2.94 7.08 15.05
N PRO A 33 -2.97 8.37 15.43
CA PRO A 33 -1.91 9.31 15.07
C PRO A 33 -0.53 8.76 15.47
N GLY A 34 0.35 8.63 14.49
CA GLY A 34 1.73 8.13 14.69
C GLY A 34 1.92 6.62 14.64
N GLU A 35 0.86 5.82 14.58
CA GLU A 35 0.99 4.39 14.32
C GLU A 35 1.41 4.16 12.85
N ASN A 36 2.25 3.13 12.64
CA ASN A 36 2.65 2.71 11.31
C ASN A 36 1.44 2.09 10.57
N PRO A 37 0.90 2.71 9.51
CA PRO A 37 -0.28 2.18 8.81
C PRO A 37 -0.04 0.83 8.12
N HIS A 38 1.24 0.47 7.92
CA HIS A 38 1.68 -0.80 7.34
C HIS A 38 2.16 -1.81 8.40
N ALA A 39 1.86 -1.60 9.69
CA ALA A 39 2.27 -2.53 10.76
C ALA A 39 1.79 -3.98 10.51
N HIS A 40 0.67 -4.16 9.81
CA HIS A 40 0.12 -5.47 9.48
C HIS A 40 1.03 -6.31 8.56
N PHE A 41 1.91 -5.70 7.77
CA PHE A 41 2.89 -6.45 6.96
C PHE A 41 3.90 -7.23 7.81
N ARG A 42 4.02 -6.96 9.12
CA ARG A 42 4.88 -7.75 10.01
C ARG A 42 4.22 -9.06 10.49
N LYS A 43 2.93 -9.26 10.20
CA LYS A 43 2.21 -10.44 10.68
C LYS A 43 2.30 -11.58 9.64
N PRO A 44 2.73 -12.80 10.03
CA PRO A 44 3.00 -13.91 9.10
C PRO A 44 1.83 -14.30 8.19
N GLU A 45 0.59 -14.14 8.65
CA GLU A 45 -0.61 -14.49 7.91
C GLU A 45 -0.81 -13.66 6.63
N PHE A 46 -0.16 -12.50 6.50
CA PHE A 46 -0.21 -11.67 5.29
C PHE A 46 0.94 -11.95 4.31
N CYS A 47 1.96 -12.72 4.70
CA CYS A 47 3.15 -12.95 3.87
C CYS A 47 2.78 -13.53 2.50
N ALA A 48 1.85 -14.49 2.46
CA ALA A 48 1.40 -15.15 1.22
C ALA A 48 0.56 -14.25 0.29
N GLN A 49 0.20 -13.03 0.71
CA GLN A 49 -0.51 -12.09 -0.16
C GLN A 49 0.44 -11.34 -1.10
N CYS A 50 1.72 -11.25 -0.75
CA CYS A 50 2.74 -10.57 -1.55
C CYS A 50 3.85 -11.51 -2.01
N HIS A 51 4.31 -12.41 -1.14
CA HIS A 51 5.49 -13.23 -1.38
C HIS A 51 5.14 -14.59 -1.94
N LEU A 52 5.95 -15.06 -2.89
CA LEU A 52 5.94 -16.45 -3.29
C LEU A 52 6.31 -17.34 -2.09
N GLN A 53 5.70 -18.52 -2.01
CA GLN A 53 5.97 -19.47 -0.94
C GLN A 53 6.87 -20.59 -1.44
N ASN A 54 7.94 -20.89 -0.70
CA ASN A 54 8.83 -22.01 -0.96
C ASN A 54 8.92 -22.89 0.30
N GLY A 55 8.42 -24.12 0.23
CA GLY A 55 8.37 -25.01 1.39
C GLY A 55 7.60 -24.44 2.59
N GLY A 56 6.53 -23.67 2.34
CA GLY A 56 5.71 -23.04 3.38
C GLY A 56 6.32 -21.80 4.03
N LYS A 57 7.44 -21.28 3.51
CA LYS A 57 8.04 -20.02 3.95
C LYS A 57 7.96 -18.97 2.83
N PRO A 58 7.76 -17.69 3.16
CA PRO A 58 7.80 -16.63 2.17
C PRO A 58 9.23 -16.46 1.64
N ASP A 59 9.35 -16.36 0.33
CA ASP A 59 10.57 -15.95 -0.36
C ASP A 59 10.68 -14.41 -0.27
N PRO A 60 11.66 -13.86 0.46
CA PRO A 60 11.76 -12.41 0.69
C PRO A 60 12.09 -11.62 -0.59
N ASP A 61 12.60 -12.28 -1.62
CA ASP A 61 13.06 -11.67 -2.86
C ASP A 61 12.07 -11.82 -4.01
N ARG A 62 11.11 -12.74 -3.91
CA ARG A 62 10.14 -13.03 -4.97
C ARG A 62 8.72 -12.64 -4.60
N PHE A 63 8.10 -11.85 -5.47
CA PHE A 63 6.71 -11.40 -5.30
C PHE A 63 5.75 -12.10 -6.27
N LEU A 64 4.54 -12.38 -5.79
CA LEU A 64 3.45 -12.88 -6.62
C LEU A 64 3.10 -11.87 -7.73
N PRO A 65 2.81 -12.34 -8.95
CA PRO A 65 2.17 -11.49 -9.95
C PRO A 65 0.85 -10.92 -9.41
N GLY A 66 0.67 -9.60 -9.52
CA GLY A 66 -0.51 -8.91 -8.98
C GLY A 66 -0.51 -8.68 -7.47
N ALA A 67 0.61 -8.84 -6.77
CA ALA A 67 0.75 -8.52 -5.35
C ALA A 67 0.35 -7.07 -4.98
N ASP A 68 0.32 -6.17 -5.96
CA ASP A 68 -0.17 -4.80 -5.77
C ASP A 68 -1.69 -4.71 -5.51
N ALA A 69 -2.48 -5.75 -5.83
CA ALA A 69 -3.89 -5.82 -5.45
C ALA A 69 -4.08 -5.69 -3.94
N PHE A 70 -3.14 -6.20 -3.13
CA PHE A 70 -3.18 -6.04 -1.69
C PHE A 70 -3.01 -4.59 -1.27
N CYS A 71 -2.08 -3.86 -1.90
CA CYS A 71 -1.91 -2.42 -1.68
C CYS A 71 -3.18 -1.65 -2.07
N LEU A 72 -3.81 -2.04 -3.18
CA LEU A 72 -5.02 -1.41 -3.68
C LEU A 72 -6.26 -1.64 -2.81
N GLY A 73 -6.25 -2.64 -1.93
CA GLY A 73 -7.30 -2.82 -0.93
C GLY A 73 -7.45 -1.60 -0.01
N CYS A 74 -6.36 -0.89 0.25
CA CYS A 74 -6.34 0.31 1.07
C CYS A 74 -6.12 1.61 0.27
N HIS A 75 -5.34 1.54 -0.81
CA HIS A 75 -4.95 2.70 -1.63
C HIS A 75 -5.73 2.75 -2.94
N ARG A 76 -6.52 3.80 -3.14
CA ARG A 76 -7.24 4.00 -4.40
C ARG A 76 -6.30 4.59 -5.44
N VAL A 77 -6.34 4.08 -6.67
CA VAL A 77 -5.44 4.53 -7.74
C VAL A 77 -5.58 6.03 -7.98
N GLU A 78 -6.80 6.55 -7.88
CA GLU A 78 -7.14 7.94 -8.11
C GLU A 78 -6.54 8.87 -7.02
N GLU A 79 -6.28 8.33 -5.83
CA GLU A 79 -5.72 9.06 -4.68
C GLU A 79 -4.18 9.05 -4.66
N LEU A 80 -3.55 8.19 -5.48
CA LEU A 80 -2.09 8.03 -5.52
C LEU A 80 -1.38 9.10 -6.35
N GLY A 81 -2.12 9.98 -7.03
CA GLY A 81 -1.57 10.99 -7.93
C GLY A 81 -0.91 10.37 -9.17
N ARG A 82 0.13 11.02 -9.70
CA ARG A 82 0.85 10.53 -10.88
C ARG A 82 1.74 9.34 -10.49
N SER A 83 1.31 8.12 -10.79
CA SER A 83 2.10 6.90 -10.63
C SER A 83 2.74 6.44 -11.94
N HIS A 84 3.86 5.71 -11.86
CA HIS A 84 4.38 4.96 -13.00
C HIS A 84 3.39 3.87 -13.43
N PRO A 85 3.33 3.49 -14.72
CA PRO A 85 2.60 2.31 -15.15
C PRO A 85 2.97 1.08 -14.33
N ARG A 86 1.94 0.42 -13.78
CA ARG A 86 2.04 -0.89 -13.11
C ARG A 86 1.76 -2.00 -14.12
N ASN A 87 2.12 -3.24 -13.79
CA ASN A 87 1.93 -4.42 -14.64
C ASN A 87 2.68 -4.30 -15.99
N ALA A 88 3.65 -3.38 -16.09
CA ALA A 88 4.51 -3.20 -17.26
C ALA A 88 5.79 -4.01 -17.09
N ARG A 89 6.25 -4.69 -18.15
CA ARG A 89 7.57 -5.32 -18.19
C ARG A 89 8.60 -4.32 -18.70
N PRO A 90 9.58 -3.90 -17.88
CA PRO A 90 10.54 -2.87 -18.26
C PRO A 90 11.30 -3.18 -19.55
N GLY A 91 11.64 -4.44 -19.78
CA GLY A 91 12.39 -4.88 -20.96
C GLY A 91 11.60 -5.00 -22.25
N ASP A 92 10.27 -4.87 -22.24
CA ASP A 92 9.47 -4.97 -23.46
C ASP A 92 9.84 -3.85 -24.45
N LYS A 93 9.66 -4.13 -25.76
CA LYS A 93 10.04 -3.25 -26.87
C LYS A 93 9.57 -1.80 -26.73
N HIS A 94 8.43 -1.58 -26.06
CA HIS A 94 7.87 -0.25 -25.85
C HIS A 94 8.56 0.55 -24.74
N TRP A 95 9.10 -0.13 -23.72
CA TRP A 95 9.67 0.50 -22.53
C TRP A 95 11.20 0.58 -22.58
N LYS A 96 11.88 -0.49 -23.04
CA LYS A 96 13.35 -0.58 -23.17
C LYS A 96 14.12 -0.10 -21.93
N MET A 97 13.56 -0.32 -20.75
CA MET A 97 14.07 0.18 -19.50
C MET A 97 14.82 -0.93 -18.76
N LYS A 98 16.00 -0.60 -18.21
CA LYS A 98 16.71 -1.49 -17.30
C LYS A 98 16.33 -1.13 -15.88
N VAL A 99 15.76 -2.09 -15.15
CA VAL A 99 15.45 -1.92 -13.73
C VAL A 99 16.64 -2.43 -12.92
N PRO A 100 17.21 -1.62 -12.02
CA PRO A 100 18.24 -2.07 -11.10
C PRO A 100 17.79 -3.24 -10.23
N GLU A 101 18.71 -4.10 -9.82
CA GLU A 101 18.40 -5.34 -9.09
C GLU A 101 17.70 -5.09 -7.74
N GLU A 102 18.01 -3.98 -7.08
CA GLU A 102 17.38 -3.57 -5.83
C GLU A 102 15.89 -3.17 -5.98
N TYR A 103 15.44 -2.92 -7.21
CA TYR A 103 14.04 -2.66 -7.57
C TYR A 103 13.41 -3.95 -8.07
N ARG A 104 12.99 -4.75 -7.10
CA ARG A 104 12.42 -6.07 -7.36
C ARG A 104 11.14 -5.96 -8.20
N LEU A 105 11.08 -6.76 -9.26
CA LEU A 105 9.89 -6.98 -10.06
C LEU A 105 9.06 -8.12 -9.46
N ASP A 106 7.83 -8.31 -9.95
CA ASP A 106 7.10 -9.55 -9.66
C ASP A 106 7.77 -10.76 -10.35
N ASP A 107 7.31 -11.96 -10.02
CA ASP A 107 7.79 -13.19 -10.64
C ASP A 107 7.50 -13.29 -12.15
N GLY A 108 6.64 -12.42 -12.67
CA GLY A 108 6.35 -12.25 -14.10
C GLY A 108 7.21 -11.20 -14.79
N GLY A 109 8.18 -10.60 -14.09
CA GLY A 109 9.07 -9.55 -14.58
C GLY A 109 8.42 -8.17 -14.73
N ARG A 110 7.37 -7.87 -13.95
CA ARG A 110 6.60 -6.62 -14.06
C ARG A 110 6.82 -5.68 -12.89
N ILE A 111 6.66 -4.39 -13.18
CA ILE A 111 6.65 -3.32 -12.17
C ILE A 111 5.36 -3.44 -11.36
N LEU A 112 5.51 -3.43 -10.04
CA LEU A 112 4.42 -3.35 -9.07
C LEU A 112 4.72 -2.27 -8.02
N CYS A 113 3.80 -2.02 -7.09
CA CYS A 113 4.01 -1.01 -6.04
C CYS A 113 5.31 -1.24 -5.24
N LEU A 114 5.64 -2.51 -4.94
CA LEU A 114 6.83 -2.88 -4.17
C LEU A 114 8.14 -2.81 -4.96
N THR A 115 8.08 -2.55 -6.28
CA THR A 115 9.27 -2.24 -7.08
C THR A 115 9.88 -0.92 -6.62
N CYS A 116 9.05 0.06 -6.22
CA CYS A 116 9.49 1.37 -5.74
C CYS A 116 9.36 1.51 -4.22
N HIS A 117 8.41 0.80 -3.59
CA HIS A 117 8.14 0.86 -2.17
C HIS A 117 8.64 -0.39 -1.40
N ARG A 118 8.92 -0.22 -0.10
CA ARG A 118 9.31 -1.27 0.85
C ARG A 118 8.19 -1.47 1.85
N GLY A 119 7.34 -2.49 1.67
CA GLY A 119 6.24 -2.78 2.60
C GLY A 119 6.74 -2.86 4.05
N HIS A 120 7.80 -3.62 4.31
CA HIS A 120 8.38 -3.77 5.65
C HIS A 120 9.27 -2.58 6.11
N GLY A 121 9.31 -1.49 5.34
CA GLY A 121 10.17 -0.34 5.64
C GLY A 121 9.76 0.44 6.89
N GLU A 122 10.67 1.28 7.36
CA GLU A 122 10.39 2.23 8.43
C GLU A 122 9.34 3.24 7.98
N PHE A 123 8.40 3.58 8.86
CA PHE A 123 7.38 4.59 8.57
C PHE A 123 7.93 6.02 8.69
N LEU A 124 8.86 6.22 9.63
CA LEU A 124 9.42 7.52 9.99
C LEU A 124 10.95 7.51 9.90
N SER A 125 11.53 8.64 9.52
CA SER A 125 12.98 8.88 9.48
C SER A 125 13.31 10.26 10.06
N THR A 126 14.55 10.46 10.49
CA THR A 126 15.09 11.79 10.81
C THR A 126 15.54 12.55 9.56
N VAL A 127 15.56 11.91 8.40
CA VAL A 127 15.94 12.48 7.10
C VAL A 127 14.67 12.65 6.26
N ARG A 128 14.57 13.81 5.59
CA ARG A 128 13.49 14.09 4.64
C ARG A 128 13.63 13.24 3.38
N ALA A 129 12.52 12.78 2.84
CA ALA A 129 12.44 12.11 1.56
C ALA A 129 12.47 13.08 0.36
N PHE A 130 12.18 14.38 0.58
CA PHE A 130 12.28 15.44 -0.42
C PHE A 130 12.44 16.84 0.21
N PRO A 131 12.95 17.84 -0.53
CA PRO A 131 13.34 19.16 0.04
C PRO A 131 12.24 19.87 0.83
N ALA A 132 11.04 19.91 0.27
CA ALA A 132 9.90 20.64 0.83
C ALA A 132 9.10 19.82 1.87
N GLN A 133 9.59 18.65 2.28
CA GLN A 133 8.85 17.80 3.22
C GLN A 133 8.79 18.45 4.61
N LYS A 134 7.57 18.57 5.14
CA LYS A 134 7.33 19.01 6.51
C LYS A 134 7.40 17.82 7.48
N PRO A 135 7.83 18.02 8.74
CA PRO A 135 7.78 16.97 9.75
C PRO A 135 6.37 16.42 9.97
N GLU A 136 6.27 15.14 10.32
CA GLU A 136 5.03 14.52 10.74
C GLU A 136 4.61 15.09 12.09
N ARG A 137 3.49 15.81 12.11
CA ARG A 137 2.99 16.51 13.29
C ARG A 137 2.51 15.54 14.36
N SER A 138 1.99 14.38 13.97
CA SER A 138 1.44 13.42 14.93
C SER A 138 2.50 12.76 15.82
N VAL A 139 3.79 12.88 15.48
CA VAL A 139 4.89 12.20 16.19
C VAL A 139 6.07 13.12 16.52
N SER A 140 6.13 14.32 15.96
CA SER A 140 7.19 15.28 16.26
C SER A 140 6.80 16.11 17.49
N ALA A 141 7.33 15.74 18.65
CA ALA A 141 7.13 16.52 19.88
C ALA A 141 7.82 17.90 19.79
N PRO A 142 7.27 18.96 20.41
CA PRO A 142 7.95 20.25 20.52
C PRO A 142 9.35 20.09 21.14
N GLY A 143 10.38 20.60 20.47
CA GLY A 143 11.77 20.51 20.92
C GLY A 143 12.46 19.15 20.67
N GLY A 144 11.74 18.14 20.16
CA GLY A 144 12.32 16.86 19.76
C GLY A 144 12.93 16.87 18.36
N THR A 145 13.73 15.85 18.03
CA THR A 145 14.25 15.66 16.66
C THR A 145 13.09 15.47 15.68
N PRO A 146 12.98 16.30 14.62
CA PRO A 146 11.92 16.16 13.63
C PRO A 146 11.89 14.76 13.00
N LYS A 147 10.67 14.24 12.79
CA LYS A 147 10.45 12.97 12.10
C LYS A 147 9.69 13.21 10.81
N TYR A 148 10.05 12.49 9.77
CA TYR A 148 9.50 12.64 8.43
C TYR A 148 8.97 11.29 7.93
N ARG A 149 7.86 11.30 7.21
CA ARG A 149 7.36 10.09 6.54
C ARG A 149 8.38 9.63 5.51
N THR A 150 8.70 8.35 5.50
CA THR A 150 9.57 7.75 4.48
C THR A 150 8.84 7.51 3.15
N PHE A 151 7.49 7.51 3.20
CA PHE A 151 6.62 7.01 2.14
C PHE A 151 6.98 5.58 1.70
N TYR A 152 7.71 4.85 2.55
CA TYR A 152 8.25 3.53 2.28
C TYR A 152 9.07 3.46 1.00
N LEU A 153 9.66 4.56 0.52
CA LEU A 153 10.39 4.54 -0.74
C LEU A 153 11.70 3.75 -0.61
N ARG A 154 12.07 3.01 -1.65
CA ARG A 154 13.37 2.32 -1.72
C ARG A 154 14.53 3.31 -1.82
N ARG A 155 14.31 4.43 -2.50
CA ARG A 155 15.25 5.53 -2.64
C ARG A 155 14.52 6.86 -2.51
N SER A 156 15.16 7.77 -1.81
CA SER A 156 14.77 9.16 -1.71
C SER A 156 15.99 9.95 -1.30
N ASP A 157 16.03 11.22 -1.66
CA ASP A 157 17.12 12.11 -1.31
C ASP A 157 16.56 13.43 -0.79
N PRO A 158 17.12 14.00 0.29
CA PRO A 158 16.58 15.23 0.88
C PRO A 158 16.72 16.45 -0.04
N GLU A 159 17.58 16.41 -1.06
CA GLU A 159 17.82 17.49 -2.03
C GLU A 159 17.16 17.21 -3.38
N LYS A 160 17.23 15.97 -3.86
CA LYS A 160 16.72 15.55 -5.18
C LYS A 160 15.31 14.93 -5.11
N GLY A 161 14.80 14.68 -3.91
CA GLY A 161 13.48 14.09 -3.70
C GLY A 161 13.37 12.68 -4.26
N PHE A 162 12.32 12.44 -5.05
CA PHE A 162 12.04 11.15 -5.67
C PHE A 162 12.72 10.96 -7.02
N ALA A 163 13.41 11.99 -7.55
CA ALA A 163 14.11 11.87 -8.83
C ALA A 163 15.13 10.74 -8.81
N VAL A 164 15.86 10.56 -7.70
CA VAL A 164 16.82 9.46 -7.52
C VAL A 164 16.18 8.06 -7.65
N LEU A 165 14.87 7.94 -7.42
CA LEU A 165 14.16 6.70 -7.64
C LEU A 165 13.96 6.46 -9.13
N CYS A 166 13.45 7.47 -9.84
CA CYS A 166 13.22 7.46 -11.28
C CYS A 166 14.53 7.27 -12.06
N ASP A 167 15.57 8.02 -11.69
CA ASP A 167 16.87 8.00 -12.34
C ASP A 167 17.46 6.60 -12.33
N GLY A 168 17.21 5.79 -11.29
CA GLY A 168 17.67 4.40 -11.23
C GLY A 168 17.30 3.58 -12.47
N CYS A 169 16.15 3.84 -13.09
CA CYS A 169 15.72 3.15 -14.29
C CYS A 169 15.87 3.99 -15.58
N HIS A 170 15.82 5.33 -15.46
CA HIS A 170 15.80 6.25 -16.60
C HIS A 170 17.16 6.88 -16.93
N SER A 171 18.19 6.73 -16.10
CA SER A 171 19.52 7.33 -16.33
C SER A 171 20.38 6.58 -17.35
N TYR A 172 19.92 5.42 -17.82
CA TYR A 172 20.64 4.56 -18.77
C TYR A 172 20.04 4.54 -20.18
N LEU A 173 19.17 5.52 -20.48
CA LEU A 173 18.53 5.69 -21.78
C LEU A 173 19.37 6.54 -22.74
#